data_AF-A0A7Y1ZF07-F1
#
_entry.id   AF-A0A7Y1ZF07-F1
#
_cell.length_a   1.000
_cell.length_b   1.000
_cell.length_c   1.000
_cell.angle_alpha   90.00
_cell.angle_beta   90.00
_cell.angle_gamma   90.00
#
_symmetry.space_group_name_H-M   'P 1'
#
loop_
_entity.id
_entity.type
_entity.pdbx_description
1 polymer ?
#
loop_
_entity_poly.entity_id
_entity_poly.type
_entity_poly.pdbx_seq_one_letter_code
_entity_poly.pdbx_strand_id
1 'polypeptide(L)'
;MNFNLSEEQALIRDSIARFVQDNYEFDKRNQYVAMEHGYSADNWRQMAELGWLSIPFGEEHGGFGGGPIDTMVIMQEFGKGLVAEPYLPTVL
;
A
#
# COMPACT_ATOMS: atom_id res chain seq x y z
N MET A 1 -24.75 13.47 1.54
CA MET A 1 -23.57 12.75 0.98
C MET A 1 -22.57 12.60 2.09
N ASN A 2 -22.06 11.39 2.35
CA ASN A 2 -21.06 11.13 3.39
C ASN A 2 -19.71 10.90 2.71
N PHE A 3 -18.70 11.67 3.10
CA PHE A 3 -17.33 11.61 2.56
C PHE A 3 -16.31 11.11 3.58
N ASN A 4 -16.78 10.71 4.77
CA ASN A 4 -15.91 10.13 5.78
C ASN A 4 -15.56 8.69 5.40
N LEU A 5 -14.33 8.30 5.69
CA LEU A 5 -13.89 6.91 5.60
C LEU A 5 -14.70 6.04 6.56
N SER A 6 -14.92 4.77 6.19
CA SER A 6 -15.36 3.75 7.14
C SER A 6 -14.27 3.52 8.20
N GLU A 7 -14.64 2.85 9.29
CA GLU A 7 -13.65 2.45 10.32
C GLU A 7 -12.57 1.54 9.72
N GLU A 8 -12.94 0.61 8.85
CA GLU A 8 -12.00 -0.28 8.15
C GLU A 8 -11.04 0.50 7.25
N GLN A 9 -11.55 1.45 6.47
CA GLN A 9 -10.72 2.33 5.64
C GLN A 9 -9.78 3.21 6.47
N ALA A 10 -10.24 3.69 7.63
CA ALA A 10 -9.40 4.43 8.55
C ALA A 10 -8.27 3.56 9.13
N LEU A 11 -8.55 2.30 9.45
CA LEU A 11 -7.55 1.34 9.92
C LEU A 11 -6.51 1.03 8.82
N ILE A 12 -6.94 0.81 7.58
CA ILE A 12 -6.05 0.61 6.43
C ILE A 12 -5.14 1.82 6.25
N ARG A 13 -5.74 3.03 6.21
CA ARG A 13 -5.02 4.30 6.10
C ARG A 13 -3.95 4.42 7.19
N ASP A 14 -4.33 4.24 8.45
CA ASP A 14 -3.43 4.45 9.59
C ASP A 14 -2.31 3.40 9.64
N SER A 15 -2.59 2.18 9.18
CA SER A 15 -1.59 1.12 9.06
C SER A 15 -0.52 1.47 8.00
N ILE A 16 -0.96 1.89 6.82
CA ILE A 16 -0.06 2.27 5.72
C ILE A 16 0.71 3.55 6.06
N ALA A 17 0.04 4.53 6.67
CA ALA A 17 0.66 5.78 7.08
C ALA A 17 1.86 5.54 8.01
N ARG A 18 1.71 4.64 9.00
CA ARG A 18 2.80 4.24 9.90
C ARG A 18 3.95 3.56 9.13
N PHE A 19 3.64 2.62 8.26
CA PHE A 19 4.67 1.96 7.45
C PHE A 19 5.45 2.94 6.58
N VAL A 20 4.76 3.89 5.94
CA VAL A 20 5.40 4.93 5.13
C VAL A 20 6.30 5.80 6.01
N GLN A 21 5.82 6.19 7.19
CA GLN A 21 6.63 6.96 8.14
C GLN A 21 7.90 6.22 8.58
N ASP A 22 7.81 4.91 8.84
CA ASP A 22 8.93 4.12 9.38
C ASP A 22 9.95 3.69 8.31
N ASN A 23 9.50 3.49 7.06
CA ASN A 23 10.29 2.86 6.01
C ASN A 23 10.65 3.79 4.84
N TYR A 24 9.90 4.87 4.63
CA TYR A 24 9.99 5.72 3.42
C TYR A 24 10.56 7.12 3.68
N GLU A 25 11.49 7.23 4.63
CA GLU A 25 12.36 8.41 4.71
C GLU A 25 13.14 8.62 3.39
N PHE A 26 13.48 9.87 3.09
CA PHE A 26 14.03 10.28 1.79
C PHE A 26 15.24 9.45 1.35
N ASP A 27 16.21 9.23 2.24
CA ASP A 27 17.43 8.49 1.92
C ASP A 27 17.16 6.99 1.71
N LYS A 28 16.29 6.38 2.54
CA LYS A 28 15.88 4.98 2.38
C LYS A 28 15.17 4.76 1.04
N ARG A 29 14.24 5.65 0.69
CA ARG A 29 13.52 5.61 -0.59
C ARG A 29 14.48 5.67 -1.78
N ASN A 30 15.50 6.54 -1.72
CA ASN A 30 16.49 6.63 -2.78
C ASN A 30 17.37 5.38 -2.87
N GLN A 31 17.69 4.74 -1.74
CA GLN A 31 18.37 3.45 -1.74
C GLN A 31 17.53 2.37 -2.43
N TYR A 32 16.22 2.29 -2.14
CA TYR A 32 15.33 1.31 -2.75
C TYR A 32 15.24 1.46 -4.27
N VAL A 33 15.09 2.69 -4.77
CA VAL A 33 15.02 2.94 -6.22
C VAL A 33 16.33 2.65 -6.94
N ALA A 34 17.46 2.71 -6.25
CA ALA A 34 18.77 2.34 -6.79
C ALA A 34 19.04 0.81 -6.76
N MET A 35 18.17 0.00 -6.15
CA MET A 35 18.30 -1.46 -6.15
C MET A 35 18.02 -2.04 -7.55
N GLU A 36 18.46 -3.28 -7.78
CA GLU A 36 18.29 -3.97 -9.07
C GLU A 36 16.84 -4.02 -9.55
N HIS A 37 15.88 -4.24 -8.64
CA HIS A 37 14.45 -4.28 -8.97
C HIS A 37 13.77 -2.90 -8.92
N GLY A 38 14.48 -1.86 -8.46
CA GLY A 38 13.94 -0.51 -8.27
C GLY A 38 13.02 -0.34 -7.05
N TYR A 39 12.93 -1.34 -6.17
CA TYR A 39 12.16 -1.31 -4.92
C TYR A 39 12.74 -2.31 -3.89
N SER A 40 12.24 -2.27 -2.65
CA SER A 40 12.63 -3.22 -1.60
C SER A 40 11.75 -4.46 -1.63
N ALA A 41 12.33 -5.62 -1.96
CA ALA A 41 11.62 -6.90 -1.94
C ALA A 41 11.10 -7.27 -0.54
N ASP A 42 11.78 -6.82 0.52
CA ASP A 42 11.36 -7.06 1.90
C ASP A 42 10.14 -6.21 2.26
N ASN A 43 10.10 -4.95 1.84
CA ASN A 43 8.92 -4.10 2.00
C ASN A 43 7.73 -4.68 1.22
N TRP A 44 7.96 -5.13 -0.01
CA TRP A 44 6.91 -5.76 -0.82
C TRP A 44 6.33 -7.01 -0.14
N ARG A 45 7.19 -7.84 0.45
CA ARG A 45 6.76 -9.01 1.24
C ARG A 45 5.97 -8.58 2.48
N GLN A 46 6.42 -7.56 3.19
CA GLN A 46 5.70 -7.03 4.36
C GLN A 46 4.31 -6.52 3.98
N MET A 47 4.15 -5.83 2.84
CA MET A 47 2.84 -5.41 2.35
C MET A 47 1.90 -6.60 2.08
N ALA A 48 2.45 -7.70 1.55
CA ALA A 48 1.70 -8.94 1.34
C ALA A 48 1.28 -9.59 2.67
N GLU A 49 2.19 -9.66 3.64
CA GLU A 49 1.93 -10.21 4.99
C GLU A 49 0.89 -9.39 5.76
N LEU A 50 0.86 -8.08 5.56
CA LEU A 50 -0.15 -7.18 6.11
C LEU A 50 -1.48 -7.22 5.35
N GLY A 51 -1.56 -8.00 4.26
CA GLY A 51 -2.77 -8.21 3.46
C GLY A 51 -3.13 -7.05 2.53
N TRP A 52 -2.28 -6.04 2.36
CA TRP A 52 -2.64 -4.86 1.56
C TRP A 52 -2.79 -5.16 0.08
N LEU A 53 -1.95 -6.08 -0.43
CA LEU A 53 -1.94 -6.47 -1.83
C LEU A 53 -3.18 -7.27 -2.23
N SER A 54 -3.88 -7.88 -1.27
CA SER A 54 -5.05 -8.69 -1.51
C SER A 54 -6.36 -7.92 -1.35
N ILE A 55 -6.32 -6.67 -0.90
CA ILE A 55 -7.51 -5.85 -0.64
C ILE A 55 -8.42 -5.75 -1.87
N PRO A 56 -7.94 -5.37 -3.07
CA PRO A 56 -8.83 -5.10 -4.20
C PRO A 56 -9.38 -6.34 -4.91
N PHE A 57 -8.93 -7.53 -4.53
CA PHE A 57 -9.30 -8.79 -5.18
C PHE A 57 -10.44 -9.49 -4.43
N GLY A 58 -11.31 -10.21 -5.16
CA GLY A 58 -12.39 -10.99 -4.56
C GLY A 58 -11.90 -12.17 -3.71
N GLU A 59 -12.76 -12.65 -2.81
CA GLU A 59 -12.48 -13.80 -1.93
C GLU A 59 -12.16 -15.08 -2.71
N GLU A 60 -12.72 -15.25 -3.91
CA GLU A 60 -12.45 -16.38 -4.82
C GLU A 60 -10.97 -16.45 -5.27
N HIS A 61 -10.24 -15.36 -5.11
CA HIS A 61 -8.81 -15.24 -5.37
C HIS A 61 -7.97 -15.08 -4.10
N GLY A 62 -8.59 -15.27 -2.92
CA GLY A 62 -7.95 -15.07 -1.62
C GLY A 62 -7.82 -13.60 -1.21
N GLY A 63 -8.61 -12.71 -1.80
CA GLY A 63 -8.66 -11.28 -1.46
C GLY A 63 -9.77 -10.90 -0.49
N PHE A 64 -9.89 -9.60 -0.22
CA PHE A 64 -10.88 -9.05 0.73
C PHE A 64 -12.09 -8.36 0.07
N GLY A 65 -12.16 -8.33 -1.26
CA GLY A 65 -13.26 -7.73 -2.00
C GLY A 65 -13.37 -6.21 -1.86
N GLY A 66 -12.26 -5.54 -1.54
CA GLY A 66 -12.17 -4.09 -1.39
C GLY A 66 -12.53 -3.36 -2.69
N GLY A 67 -13.24 -2.24 -2.54
CA GLY A 67 -13.71 -1.43 -3.66
C GLY A 67 -12.74 -0.32 -4.06
N PRO A 68 -13.17 0.54 -4.99
CA PRO A 68 -12.35 1.67 -5.46
C PRO A 68 -11.92 2.65 -4.36
N ILE A 69 -12.72 2.80 -3.29
CA ILE A 69 -12.39 3.70 -2.17
C ILE A 69 -11.25 3.10 -1.33
N ASP A 70 -11.25 1.80 -1.10
CA ASP A 70 -10.18 1.13 -0.33
C ASP A 70 -8.85 1.23 -1.09
N THR A 71 -8.87 0.98 -2.41
CA THR A 71 -7.69 1.19 -3.26
C THR A 71 -7.24 2.65 -3.31
N MET A 72 -8.17 3.60 -3.35
CA MET A 72 -7.86 5.03 -3.29
C MET A 72 -7.14 5.38 -1.99
N VAL A 73 -7.60 4.87 -0.85
CA VAL A 73 -6.96 5.08 0.46
C VAL A 73 -5.53 4.56 0.46
N ILE A 74 -5.31 3.34 -0.04
CA ILE A 74 -3.98 2.73 -0.16
C ILE A 74 -3.05 3.61 -1.01
N MET A 75 -3.50 3.97 -2.22
CA MET A 75 -2.73 4.78 -3.16
C MET A 75 -2.42 6.17 -2.62
N GLN A 76 -3.34 6.78 -1.87
CA GLN A 76 -3.14 8.09 -1.27
C GLN A 76 -2.02 8.07 -0.22
N GLU A 77 -1.99 7.05 0.65
CA GLU A 77 -0.95 6.92 1.65
C GLU A 77 0.40 6.52 1.03
N PHE A 78 0.42 5.60 0.07
CA PHE A 78 1.63 5.27 -0.69
C PHE A 78 2.21 6.49 -1.43
N GLY A 79 1.35 7.36 -1.97
CA GLY A 79 1.76 8.60 -2.61
C GLY A 79 2.52 9.55 -1.69
N LYS A 80 2.23 9.58 -0.37
CA LYS A 80 2.94 10.44 0.59
C LYS A 80 4.40 10.06 0.77
N GLY A 81 4.72 8.77 0.62
CA GLY A 81 6.08 8.24 0.70
C GLY A 81 6.81 8.10 -0.63
N LEU A 82 6.12 8.38 -1.75
CA LEU A 82 6.60 8.00 -3.09
C LEU A 82 7.05 6.53 -3.13
N VAL A 83 6.19 5.66 -2.57
CA VAL A 83 6.42 4.21 -2.46
C VAL A 83 6.83 3.64 -3.81
N ALA A 84 7.95 2.93 -3.82
CA ALA A 84 8.59 2.42 -5.03
C ALA A 84 8.10 1.02 -5.41
N GLU A 85 7.52 0.29 -4.46
CA GLU A 85 6.98 -1.03 -4.72
C GLU A 85 5.92 -1.02 -5.84
N PRO A 86 5.85 -2.10 -6.65
CA PRO A 86 5.08 -2.13 -7.89
C PRO A 86 3.57 -2.33 -7.67
N TYR A 87 2.97 -1.66 -6.68
CA TYR A 87 1.54 -1.80 -6.37
C TYR A 87 0.65 -1.43 -7.55
N LEU A 88 0.86 -0.24 -8.12
CA LEU A 88 0.07 0.25 -9.26
C LEU A 88 0.08 -0.75 -10.44
N PRO A 89 1.23 -1.17 -11.00
CA PRO A 89 1.23 -2.08 -12.15
C PRO A 89 0.86 -3.54 -11.84
N THR A 90 0.64 -3.92 -10.57
CA THR A 90 0.30 -5.30 -10.20
C THR A 90 -1.13 -5.47 -9.70
N VAL A 91 -1.69 -4.42 -9.08
CA VAL A 91 -3.01 -4.46 -8.45
C VAL A 91 -4.07 -3.67 -9.24
N LEU A 92 -3.65 -2.71 -10.07
CA LEU A 92 -4.51 -1.85 -10.88
C LEU A 92 -4.19 -1.98 -12.38
#